data_AF-A0A6N8B6J5-F1
#
_entry.id   AF-A0A6N8B6J5-F1
#
_cell.length_a   1.000
_cell.length_b   1.000
_cell.length_c   1.000
_cell.angle_alpha   90.00
_cell.angle_beta   90.00
_cell.angle_gamma   90.00
#
_symmetry.space_group_name_H-M   'P 1'
#
loop_
_entity.id
_entity.type
_entity.pdbx_description
1 polymer ?
#
loop_
_entity_poly.entity_id
_entity_poly.type
_entity_poly.pdbx_seq_one_letter_code
_entity_poly.pdbx_strand_id
1 'polypeptide(L)'
;MANGRSSIVIVSILSVLVVLGGLAYFYNQNRVEKEEQPILPAIAEGETDPAVWGEHYPRHYESYRDATEGEPVRTKYGGNDPYNKLEEFPEMNTLFAGYGFSEEYKEERGHPYAVQDIGEIDPKRKKSGAVCLHCKSPEIPGLLEKFGDDFYTMDFYEVKDKYIEHSIACSDCHDPETMDLRITRPALRNALAKMGKDVDKANRQEMRTLVCAQCHVEYYFKGDNKVVTYPWGESEEEMKPEQVYEYYQSGDYEGNQFVDWVHPQSDTPMLKAQHPDYEFFTNSTHQAAGVACADCHMPYIKQGNVKITSHNQKSPLTSLNESCGICHRQGTDYLKQRVYHIQDNNYNLLKVAADRNVEAVIEIEKSLERPGADEDLIKEAQQYHRQAQWLWDWMSAENSMGFHNPEEGLNYVGKSIDYAHKAIRTAQEARGLLQ
;
A
#
# COMPACT_ATOMS: atom_id res chain seq x y z
N MET A 1 -29.71 64.44 33.09
CA MET A 1 -30.08 63.01 33.14
C MET A 1 -30.81 62.49 31.88
N ALA A 2 -30.90 63.24 30.77
CA ALA A 2 -31.58 62.77 29.55
C ALA A 2 -30.67 62.03 28.54
N ASN A 3 -29.35 62.28 28.54
CA ASN A 3 -28.43 61.72 27.52
C ASN A 3 -28.03 60.25 27.76
N GLY A 4 -28.15 59.72 28.98
CA GLY A 4 -27.79 58.33 29.28
C GLY A 4 -28.77 57.31 28.72
N ARG A 5 -30.06 57.65 28.62
CA ARG A 5 -31.11 56.75 28.11
C ARG A 5 -31.01 56.55 26.60
N SER A 6 -30.72 57.60 25.82
CA SER A 6 -30.53 57.46 24.36
C SER A 6 -29.32 56.60 24.02
N SER A 7 -28.20 56.76 24.73
CA SER A 7 -27.00 55.96 24.47
C SER A 7 -27.21 54.47 24.77
N ILE A 8 -27.95 54.14 25.84
CA ILE A 8 -28.29 52.75 26.17
C ILE A 8 -29.19 52.12 25.09
N VAL A 9 -30.15 52.88 24.56
CA VAL A 9 -31.04 52.40 23.48
C VAL A 9 -30.27 52.17 22.18
N ILE A 10 -29.37 53.08 21.81
CA ILE A 10 -28.53 52.95 20.61
C ILE A 10 -27.60 51.74 20.71
N VAL A 11 -26.92 51.57 21.86
CA VAL A 11 -26.04 50.42 22.09
C VAL A 11 -26.83 49.11 22.06
N SER A 12 -28.03 49.07 22.66
CA SER A 12 -28.88 47.89 22.65
C SER A 12 -29.33 47.50 21.24
N ILE A 13 -29.71 48.48 20.41
CA ILE A 13 -30.07 48.24 19.00
C ILE A 13 -28.86 47.71 18.22
N LEU A 14 -27.68 48.31 18.39
CA LEU A 14 -26.46 47.84 17.73
C LEU A 14 -26.09 46.41 18.15
N SER A 15 -26.18 46.08 19.44
CA SER A 15 -25.93 44.72 19.92
C SER A 15 -26.90 43.70 19.32
N VAL A 16 -28.19 44.03 19.23
CA VAL A 16 -29.19 43.15 18.58
C VAL A 16 -28.88 42.97 17.10
N LEU A 17 -28.50 44.03 16.39
CA LEU A 17 -28.12 43.95 14.98
C LEU A 17 -26.87 43.10 14.76
N VAL A 18 -25.87 43.18 15.64
CA VAL A 18 -24.67 42.33 15.59
C VAL A 18 -25.03 40.86 15.82
N VAL A 19 -25.90 40.57 16.80
CA VAL A 19 -26.34 39.20 17.09
C VAL A 19 -27.17 38.64 15.93
N LEU A 20 -28.11 39.41 15.38
CA LEU A 20 -28.93 38.99 14.23
C LEU A 20 -28.09 38.84 12.97
N GLY A 21 -27.13 39.74 12.74
CA GLY A 21 -26.17 39.63 11.64
C GLY A 21 -25.28 38.38 11.77
N GLY A 22 -24.80 38.09 12.97
CA GLY A 22 -24.07 36.86 13.28
C GLY A 22 -24.93 35.61 13.06
N LEU A 23 -26.18 35.60 13.55
CA LEU A 23 -27.10 34.49 13.34
C LEU A 23 -27.45 34.29 11.86
N ALA A 24 -27.68 35.37 11.10
CA ALA A 24 -27.92 35.30 9.67
C ALA A 24 -26.70 34.77 8.92
N TYR A 25 -25.49 35.21 9.29
CA TYR A 25 -24.24 34.71 8.74
C TYR A 25 -24.05 33.21 9.04
N PHE A 26 -24.24 32.79 10.30
CA PHE A 26 -24.16 31.39 10.71
C PHE A 26 -25.25 30.53 10.05
N TYR A 27 -26.48 31.03 9.95
CA TYR A 27 -27.57 30.35 9.27
C TYR A 27 -27.27 30.18 7.79
N ASN A 28 -26.77 31.21 7.10
CA ASN A 28 -26.45 31.13 5.69
C ASN A 28 -25.24 30.22 5.41
N GLN A 29 -24.22 30.24 6.26
CA GLN A 29 -23.06 29.34 6.19
C GLN A 29 -23.41 27.87 6.45
N ASN A 30 -24.40 27.60 7.32
CA ASN A 30 -24.78 26.23 7.70
C ASN A 30 -26.09 25.76 7.05
N ARG A 31 -26.71 26.56 6.17
CA ARG A 31 -27.95 26.17 5.49
C ARG A 31 -27.66 24.93 4.65
N VAL A 32 -28.35 23.84 4.97
CA VAL A 32 -28.44 22.68 4.10
C VAL A 32 -29.27 23.11 2.91
N GLU A 33 -28.61 23.56 1.85
CA GLU A 33 -29.16 23.35 0.52
C GLU A 33 -29.29 21.84 0.38
N LYS A 34 -30.50 21.35 0.61
CA LYS A 34 -30.92 20.08 0.04
C LYS A 34 -30.86 20.31 -1.46
N GLU A 35 -29.71 20.03 -2.07
CA GLU A 35 -29.68 19.76 -3.49
C GLU A 35 -30.74 18.69 -3.71
N GLU A 36 -31.77 19.03 -4.50
CA GLU A 36 -32.65 18.01 -5.05
C GLU A 36 -31.72 17.05 -5.81
N GLN A 37 -31.55 15.85 -5.26
CA GLN A 37 -30.79 14.80 -5.93
C GLN A 37 -31.45 14.62 -7.31
N PRO A 38 -30.73 14.89 -8.41
CA PRO A 38 -31.29 14.68 -9.73
C PRO A 38 -31.77 13.23 -9.81
N ILE A 39 -32.92 13.00 -10.46
CA ILE A 39 -33.37 11.64 -10.78
C ILE A 39 -32.44 11.14 -11.88
N LEU A 40 -31.29 10.62 -11.48
CA LEU A 40 -30.32 10.03 -12.37
C LEU A 40 -30.70 8.57 -12.66
N PRO A 41 -30.41 8.05 -13.88
CA PRO A 41 -30.49 6.62 -14.16
C PRO A 41 -29.65 5.81 -13.18
N ALA A 42 -30.00 4.56 -12.90
CA ALA A 42 -29.15 3.70 -12.08
C ALA A 42 -27.76 3.52 -12.76
N ILE A 43 -26.71 3.49 -11.95
CA ILE A 43 -25.35 3.20 -12.42
C ILE A 43 -25.33 1.75 -12.92
N ALA A 44 -24.77 1.51 -14.10
CA ALA A 44 -24.72 0.16 -14.69
C ALA A 44 -23.74 -0.76 -13.94
N GLU A 45 -24.00 -2.08 -13.95
CA GLU A 45 -23.20 -3.09 -13.22
C GLU A 45 -21.70 -3.07 -13.57
N GLY A 46 -21.37 -2.73 -14.83
CA GLY A 46 -20.01 -2.60 -15.36
C GLY A 46 -19.55 -1.16 -15.60
N GLU A 47 -20.18 -0.16 -14.98
CA GLU A 47 -19.77 1.24 -15.14
C GLU A 47 -18.43 1.50 -14.44
N THR A 48 -17.41 1.84 -15.22
CA THR A 48 -16.03 2.04 -14.75
C THR A 48 -15.62 3.50 -14.72
N ASP A 49 -16.34 4.41 -15.38
CA ASP A 49 -15.99 5.82 -15.42
C ASP A 49 -16.36 6.51 -14.10
N PRO A 50 -15.38 6.94 -13.27
CA PRO A 50 -15.69 7.59 -12.00
C PRO A 50 -16.45 8.91 -12.16
N ALA A 51 -16.44 9.55 -13.34
CA ALA A 51 -17.23 10.75 -13.59
C ALA A 51 -18.74 10.45 -13.57
N VAL A 52 -19.18 9.30 -14.10
CA VAL A 52 -20.58 8.85 -14.04
C VAL A 52 -21.01 8.67 -12.58
N TRP A 53 -20.17 8.00 -11.77
CA TRP A 53 -20.40 7.88 -10.33
C TRP A 53 -20.41 9.24 -9.62
N GLY A 54 -19.61 10.19 -10.10
CA GLY A 54 -19.54 11.56 -9.61
C GLY A 54 -20.79 12.39 -9.85
N GLU A 55 -21.63 12.06 -10.83
CA GLU A 55 -22.95 12.69 -11.00
C GLU A 55 -23.88 12.34 -9.82
N HIS A 56 -23.79 11.11 -9.31
CA HIS A 56 -24.56 10.61 -8.17
C HIS A 56 -23.94 11.01 -6.82
N TYR A 57 -22.61 10.95 -6.72
CA TYR A 57 -21.86 11.12 -5.47
C TYR A 57 -20.80 12.23 -5.58
N PRO A 58 -21.19 13.47 -5.94
CA PRO A 58 -20.25 14.53 -6.32
C PRO A 58 -19.22 14.85 -5.24
N ARG A 59 -19.63 14.80 -3.97
CA ARG A 59 -18.74 15.03 -2.80
C ARG A 59 -17.65 13.98 -2.65
N HIS A 60 -17.99 12.71 -2.84
CA HIS A 60 -17.00 11.62 -2.76
C HIS A 60 -16.09 11.63 -3.99
N TYR A 61 -16.63 11.95 -5.17
CA TYR A 61 -15.85 12.11 -6.39
C TYR A 61 -14.88 13.30 -6.32
N GLU A 62 -15.31 14.44 -5.78
CA GLU A 62 -14.42 15.58 -5.51
C GLU A 62 -13.31 15.16 -4.54
N SER A 63 -13.64 14.48 -3.44
CA SER A 63 -12.63 13.97 -2.51
C SER A 63 -11.67 12.96 -3.15
N TYR A 64 -12.13 12.11 -4.07
CA TYR A 64 -11.27 11.22 -4.85
C TYR A 64 -10.32 12.01 -5.77
N ARG A 65 -10.83 13.06 -6.42
CA ARG A 65 -10.04 13.93 -7.29
C ARG A 65 -9.00 14.77 -6.57
N ASP A 66 -9.21 15.10 -5.30
CA ASP A 66 -8.21 15.78 -4.46
C ASP A 66 -6.84 15.06 -4.44
N ALA A 67 -6.79 13.77 -4.77
CA ALA A 67 -5.53 13.03 -4.90
C ALA A 67 -4.67 13.48 -6.10
N THR A 68 -5.27 14.13 -7.09
CA THR A 68 -4.61 14.70 -8.28
C THR A 68 -4.47 16.22 -8.25
N GLU A 69 -5.09 16.87 -7.27
CA GLU A 69 -5.15 18.32 -7.18
C GLU A 69 -4.17 18.82 -6.12
N GLY A 70 -3.31 19.76 -6.49
CA GLY A 70 -2.31 20.36 -5.60
C GLY A 70 -0.88 19.84 -5.80
N GLU A 71 0.05 20.48 -5.09
CA GLU A 71 1.47 20.09 -5.13
C GLU A 71 1.71 18.82 -4.31
N PRO A 72 2.63 17.94 -4.76
CA PRO A 72 3.05 16.80 -3.96
C PRO A 72 3.55 17.20 -2.57
N VAL A 73 3.13 16.45 -1.56
CA VAL A 73 3.48 16.59 -0.15
C VAL A 73 4.37 15.44 0.25
N ARG A 74 5.64 15.75 0.51
CA ARG A 74 6.60 14.82 1.10
C ARG A 74 6.50 14.84 2.63
N THR A 75 6.26 13.68 3.22
CA THR A 75 6.46 13.43 4.65
C THR A 75 7.89 12.91 4.88
N LYS A 76 8.25 12.53 6.11
CA LYS A 76 9.61 12.06 6.39
C LYS A 76 9.97 10.75 5.68
N TYR A 77 9.03 9.81 5.58
CA TYR A 77 9.25 8.46 5.05
C TYR A 77 8.21 8.02 4.03
N GLY A 78 7.49 8.98 3.46
CA GLY A 78 6.58 8.71 2.36
C GLY A 78 5.84 9.96 1.93
N GLY A 79 4.68 9.84 1.31
CA GLY A 79 3.87 10.99 0.92
C GLY A 79 3.16 10.71 -0.39
N ASN A 80 3.14 11.70 -1.28
CA ASN A 80 2.71 11.52 -2.68
C ASN A 80 3.65 12.20 -3.66
N ASP A 81 4.88 12.53 -3.23
CA ASP A 81 5.97 13.01 -4.08
C ASP A 81 6.68 11.79 -4.69
N PRO A 82 6.56 11.52 -6.01
CA PRO A 82 7.05 10.29 -6.63
C PRO A 82 8.56 10.35 -6.90
N TYR A 83 9.35 10.63 -5.86
CA TYR A 83 10.81 10.65 -5.94
C TYR A 83 11.36 9.24 -6.23
N ASN A 84 12.54 9.19 -6.85
CA ASN A 84 13.22 7.94 -7.16
C ASN A 84 13.78 7.30 -5.88
N LYS A 85 13.22 6.17 -5.44
CA LYS A 85 13.68 5.42 -4.26
C LYS A 85 15.09 4.87 -4.47
N LEU A 86 15.52 4.61 -5.71
CA LEU A 86 16.88 4.14 -6.01
C LEU A 86 17.95 5.22 -5.82
N GLU A 87 17.58 6.50 -5.87
CA GLU A 87 18.49 7.62 -5.57
C GLU A 87 18.56 7.90 -4.07
N GLU A 88 17.42 7.81 -3.36
CA GLU A 88 17.34 8.01 -1.91
C GLU A 88 17.97 6.84 -1.13
N PHE A 89 17.80 5.62 -1.63
CA PHE A 89 18.26 4.36 -1.01
C PHE A 89 19.15 3.60 -2.01
N PRO A 90 20.41 4.03 -2.20
CA PRO A 90 21.28 3.50 -3.25
C PRO A 90 21.59 2.00 -3.12
N GLU A 91 21.47 1.42 -1.92
CA GLU A 91 21.63 0.00 -1.66
C GLU A 91 20.65 -0.86 -2.48
N MET A 92 19.46 -0.32 -2.81
CA MET A 92 18.47 -1.00 -3.64
C MET A 92 18.97 -1.32 -5.06
N ASN A 93 19.91 -0.52 -5.59
CA ASN A 93 20.50 -0.78 -6.91
C ASN A 93 21.28 -2.09 -6.92
N THR A 94 22.00 -2.38 -5.84
CA THR A 94 22.70 -3.66 -5.67
C THR A 94 21.69 -4.75 -5.36
N LEU A 95 20.85 -4.59 -4.34
CA LEU A 95 19.97 -5.65 -3.87
C LEU A 95 18.97 -6.14 -4.93
N PHE A 96 18.50 -5.25 -5.82
CA PHE A 96 17.59 -5.62 -6.91
C PHE A 96 18.30 -5.82 -8.26
N ALA A 97 19.63 -5.89 -8.29
CA ALA A 97 20.38 -6.03 -9.54
C ALA A 97 19.86 -7.20 -10.38
N GLY A 98 19.67 -6.95 -11.67
CA GLY A 98 19.15 -7.94 -12.63
C GLY A 98 17.62 -8.06 -12.63
N TYR A 99 16.91 -7.35 -11.75
CA TYR A 99 15.46 -7.33 -11.69
C TYR A 99 14.89 -5.97 -12.09
N GLY A 100 13.65 -5.90 -12.57
CA GLY A 100 13.07 -4.64 -13.07
C GLY A 100 13.08 -3.51 -12.03
N PHE A 101 13.06 -3.83 -10.74
CA PHE A 101 13.09 -2.86 -9.64
C PHE A 101 14.41 -2.09 -9.53
N SER A 102 15.54 -2.59 -10.05
CA SER A 102 16.80 -1.83 -10.09
C SER A 102 16.86 -0.80 -11.21
N GLU A 103 15.85 -0.73 -12.07
CA GLU A 103 15.80 0.16 -13.23
C GLU A 103 14.99 1.41 -12.91
N GLU A 104 13.85 1.20 -12.25
CA GLU A 104 13.02 2.27 -11.73
C GLU A 104 12.18 1.78 -10.56
N TYR A 105 12.22 2.53 -9.45
CA TYR A 105 11.33 2.34 -8.31
C TYR A 105 11.09 3.70 -7.66
N LYS A 106 9.84 4.14 -7.64
CA LYS A 106 9.43 5.45 -7.13
C LYS A 106 8.56 5.31 -5.88
N GLU A 107 8.54 6.36 -5.09
CA GLU A 107 7.49 6.57 -4.09
C GLU A 107 6.11 6.62 -4.77
N GLU A 108 5.16 5.95 -4.13
CA GLU A 108 3.78 5.88 -4.55
C GLU A 108 3.05 7.22 -4.39
N ARG A 109 1.97 7.39 -5.15
CA ARG A 109 1.08 8.55 -5.07
C ARG A 109 -0.37 8.12 -5.24
N GLY A 110 -1.27 9.09 -5.32
CA GLY A 110 -2.71 8.84 -5.30
C GLY A 110 -3.21 7.87 -6.37
N HIS A 111 -4.23 7.08 -6.03
CA HIS A 111 -4.90 6.10 -6.89
C HIS A 111 -5.23 6.57 -8.33
N PRO A 112 -5.65 7.83 -8.58
CA PRO A 112 -5.93 8.27 -9.94
C PRO A 112 -4.70 8.26 -10.88
N TYR A 113 -3.48 8.20 -10.34
CA TYR A 113 -2.25 8.13 -11.13
C TYR A 113 -1.81 6.69 -11.44
N ALA A 114 -2.42 5.65 -10.87
CA ALA A 114 -1.90 4.29 -10.95
C ALA A 114 -1.70 3.79 -12.40
N VAL A 115 -2.65 4.06 -13.31
CA VAL A 115 -2.53 3.71 -14.75
C VAL A 115 -1.50 4.58 -15.47
N GLN A 116 -1.41 5.86 -15.12
CA GLN A 116 -0.38 6.75 -15.67
C GLN A 116 1.01 6.25 -15.27
N ASP A 117 1.23 6.01 -13.98
CA ASP A 117 2.53 5.62 -13.42
C ASP A 117 3.00 4.28 -13.95
N ILE A 118 2.12 3.27 -14.01
CA ILE A 118 2.47 1.98 -14.64
C ILE A 118 2.66 2.12 -16.16
N GLY A 119 2.01 3.08 -16.81
CA GLY A 119 2.24 3.40 -18.22
C GLY A 119 3.65 3.94 -18.46
N GLU A 120 4.08 4.88 -17.61
CA GLU A 120 5.34 5.63 -17.73
C GLU A 120 6.56 4.88 -17.17
N ILE A 121 6.37 3.91 -16.26
CA ILE A 121 7.48 3.19 -15.65
C ILE A 121 8.34 2.45 -16.68
N ASP A 122 9.61 2.21 -16.36
CA ASP A 122 10.58 1.53 -17.22
C ASP A 122 10.00 0.23 -17.81
N PRO A 123 10.14 -0.01 -19.13
CA PRO A 123 9.65 -1.23 -19.78
C PRO A 123 10.09 -2.55 -19.13
N LYS A 124 11.25 -2.59 -18.47
CA LYS A 124 11.73 -3.77 -17.75
C LYS A 124 10.85 -4.13 -16.55
N ARG A 125 10.09 -3.19 -15.99
CA ARG A 125 9.07 -3.42 -14.93
C ARG A 125 7.78 -4.06 -15.46
N LYS A 126 7.59 -4.14 -16.79
CA LYS A 126 6.35 -4.59 -17.44
C LYS A 126 6.48 -5.89 -18.22
N LYS A 127 7.64 -6.56 -18.15
CA LYS A 127 7.93 -7.79 -18.91
C LYS A 127 7.00 -8.96 -18.60
N SER A 128 6.30 -8.93 -17.46
CA SER A 128 5.40 -9.99 -17.06
C SER A 128 4.10 -10.04 -17.87
N GLY A 129 3.74 -8.95 -18.57
CA GLY A 129 2.53 -8.84 -19.39
C GLY A 129 1.44 -8.02 -18.71
N ALA A 130 0.21 -8.20 -19.16
CA ALA A 130 -0.96 -7.49 -18.64
C ALA A 130 -1.30 -7.83 -17.18
N VAL A 131 -0.71 -8.88 -16.60
CA VAL A 131 -0.74 -9.13 -15.15
C VAL A 131 -0.35 -7.90 -14.32
N CYS A 132 0.56 -7.05 -14.82
CA CYS A 132 0.97 -5.82 -14.16
C CYS A 132 -0.18 -4.78 -13.99
N LEU A 133 -1.28 -4.94 -14.72
CA LEU A 133 -2.47 -4.08 -14.66
C LEU A 133 -3.51 -4.56 -13.63
N HIS A 134 -3.38 -5.77 -13.07
CA HIS A 134 -4.39 -6.41 -12.22
C HIS A 134 -4.91 -5.50 -11.08
N CYS A 135 -4.01 -4.76 -10.44
CA CYS A 135 -4.32 -3.87 -9.32
C CYS A 135 -4.38 -2.39 -9.72
N LYS A 136 -4.63 -2.05 -11.00
CA LYS A 136 -4.46 -0.69 -11.51
C LYS A 136 -5.73 -0.02 -12.03
N SER A 137 -6.79 -0.77 -12.32
CA SER A 137 -7.94 -0.23 -13.05
C SER A 137 -9.25 -0.96 -12.74
N PRO A 138 -10.41 -0.27 -12.76
CA PRO A 138 -11.74 -0.85 -12.57
C PRO A 138 -12.20 -1.76 -13.71
N GLU A 139 -11.57 -1.72 -14.88
CA GLU A 139 -11.89 -2.55 -16.05
C GLU A 139 -11.39 -3.99 -15.89
N ILE A 140 -10.46 -4.24 -14.96
CA ILE A 140 -9.82 -5.55 -14.77
C ILE A 140 -10.82 -6.70 -14.54
N PRO A 141 -11.85 -6.60 -13.68
CA PRO A 141 -12.84 -7.66 -13.51
C PRO A 141 -13.54 -8.05 -14.82
N GLY A 142 -13.92 -7.07 -15.64
CA GLY A 142 -14.55 -7.33 -16.95
C GLY A 142 -13.58 -7.97 -17.95
N LEU A 143 -12.28 -7.62 -17.88
CA LEU A 143 -11.26 -8.27 -18.71
C LEU A 143 -10.98 -9.71 -18.27
N LEU A 144 -10.99 -9.98 -16.97
CA LEU A 144 -10.88 -11.35 -16.44
C LEU A 144 -12.12 -12.18 -16.79
N GLU A 145 -13.32 -11.60 -16.77
CA GLU A 145 -14.53 -12.30 -17.25
C GLU A 145 -14.44 -12.63 -18.74
N LYS A 146 -13.93 -11.70 -19.54
CA LYS A 146 -13.84 -11.84 -21.00
C LYS A 146 -12.75 -12.81 -21.47
N PHE A 147 -11.57 -12.74 -20.85
CA PHE A 147 -10.37 -13.46 -21.31
C PHE A 147 -9.95 -14.60 -20.37
N GLY A 148 -10.53 -14.71 -19.17
CA GLY A 148 -10.07 -15.67 -18.17
C GLY A 148 -8.61 -15.45 -17.81
N ASP A 149 -7.91 -16.53 -17.49
CA ASP A 149 -6.49 -16.49 -17.11
C ASP A 149 -5.56 -16.07 -18.27
N ASP A 150 -6.00 -16.16 -19.52
CA ASP A 150 -5.21 -15.70 -20.67
C ASP A 150 -4.89 -14.21 -20.57
N PHE A 151 -5.75 -13.42 -19.91
CA PHE A 151 -5.53 -12.00 -19.61
C PHE A 151 -4.13 -11.72 -19.08
N TYR A 152 -3.66 -12.51 -18.12
CA TYR A 152 -2.43 -12.21 -17.37
C TYR A 152 -1.17 -12.20 -18.25
N THR A 153 -1.14 -13.03 -19.29
CA THR A 153 0.01 -13.18 -20.20
C THR A 153 -0.08 -12.35 -21.47
N MET A 154 -1.21 -11.66 -21.70
CA MET A 154 -1.37 -10.74 -22.83
C MET A 154 -0.31 -9.63 -22.82
N ASP A 155 -0.05 -9.03 -23.99
CA ASP A 155 0.84 -7.89 -24.08
C ASP A 155 0.33 -6.72 -23.23
N PHE A 156 1.23 -6.14 -22.44
CA PHE A 156 0.89 -5.05 -21.52
C PHE A 156 0.34 -3.84 -22.29
N TYR A 157 0.98 -3.43 -23.39
CA TYR A 157 0.61 -2.21 -24.11
C TYR A 157 -0.68 -2.41 -24.89
N GLU A 158 -0.88 -3.58 -25.50
CA GLU A 158 -2.15 -3.90 -26.15
C GLU A 158 -3.32 -3.78 -25.16
N VAL A 159 -3.18 -4.39 -23.97
CA VAL A 159 -4.26 -4.34 -22.98
C VAL A 159 -4.47 -2.92 -22.48
N LYS A 160 -3.39 -2.24 -22.08
CA LYS A 160 -3.46 -0.88 -21.54
C LYS A 160 -4.08 0.10 -22.54
N ASP A 161 -3.70 0.04 -23.82
CA ASP A 161 -4.12 1.05 -24.79
C ASP A 161 -5.49 0.75 -25.41
N LYS A 162 -5.96 -0.51 -25.37
CA LYS A 162 -7.23 -0.93 -25.98
C LYS A 162 -8.37 -1.08 -24.98
N TYR A 163 -8.08 -1.39 -23.72
CA TYR A 163 -9.09 -1.80 -22.75
C TYR A 163 -9.07 -1.04 -21.43
N ILE A 164 -8.03 -0.24 -21.15
CA ILE A 164 -7.92 0.50 -19.88
C ILE A 164 -8.15 1.98 -20.15
N GLU A 165 -9.23 2.53 -19.63
CA GLU A 165 -9.58 3.95 -19.77
C GLU A 165 -9.39 4.71 -18.46
N HIS A 166 -9.63 4.04 -17.33
CA HIS A 166 -9.62 4.65 -16.01
C HIS A 166 -8.58 4.03 -15.08
N SER A 167 -8.07 4.84 -14.15
CA SER A 167 -7.30 4.35 -13.01
C SER A 167 -8.24 3.84 -11.92
N ILE A 168 -7.68 3.22 -10.88
CA ILE A 168 -8.39 2.71 -9.68
C ILE A 168 -9.51 3.69 -9.25
N ALA A 169 -10.75 3.23 -9.20
CA ALA A 169 -11.94 4.06 -9.11
C ALA A 169 -13.05 3.48 -8.23
N CYS A 170 -14.22 4.11 -8.26
CA CYS A 170 -15.38 3.78 -7.43
C CYS A 170 -15.78 2.30 -7.51
N SER A 171 -15.85 1.75 -8.72
CA SER A 171 -16.34 0.41 -9.00
C SER A 171 -15.39 -0.71 -8.54
N ASP A 172 -14.13 -0.41 -8.23
CA ASP A 172 -13.19 -1.38 -7.63
C ASP A 172 -13.63 -1.84 -6.23
N CYS A 173 -14.38 -0.98 -5.53
CA CYS A 173 -14.73 -1.16 -4.11
C CYS A 173 -16.24 -1.07 -3.84
N HIS A 174 -17.03 -0.47 -4.73
CA HIS A 174 -18.47 -0.26 -4.52
C HIS A 174 -19.32 -0.99 -5.53
N ASP A 175 -20.42 -1.55 -5.04
CA ASP A 175 -21.52 -2.03 -5.86
C ASP A 175 -22.31 -0.85 -6.46
N PRO A 176 -22.56 -0.82 -7.78
CA PRO A 176 -23.19 0.34 -8.43
C PRO A 176 -24.68 0.51 -8.11
N GLU A 177 -25.38 -0.55 -7.69
CA GLU A 177 -26.79 -0.49 -7.33
C GLU A 177 -26.99 -0.02 -5.88
N THR A 178 -26.18 -0.57 -4.97
CA THR A 178 -26.39 -0.44 -3.52
C THR A 178 -25.36 0.45 -2.82
N MET A 179 -24.22 0.72 -3.45
CA MET A 179 -23.01 1.31 -2.86
C MET A 179 -22.39 0.49 -1.72
N ASP A 180 -22.86 -0.73 -1.49
CA ASP A 180 -22.22 -1.63 -0.53
C ASP A 180 -20.79 -1.93 -0.98
N LEU A 181 -19.92 -2.19 0.00
CA LEU A 181 -18.53 -2.55 -0.29
C LEU A 181 -18.50 -3.95 -0.92
N ARG A 182 -17.70 -4.11 -1.98
CA ARG A 182 -17.50 -5.38 -2.67
C ARG A 182 -16.03 -5.66 -2.92
N ILE A 183 -15.70 -6.95 -3.02
CA ILE A 183 -14.40 -7.42 -3.53
C ILE A 183 -14.56 -7.83 -4.99
N THR A 184 -13.82 -7.18 -5.86
CA THR A 184 -13.81 -7.39 -7.32
C THR A 184 -12.61 -8.22 -7.79
N ARG A 185 -11.52 -8.30 -6.99
CA ARG A 185 -10.33 -9.06 -7.36
C ARG A 185 -10.42 -10.52 -6.93
N PRO A 186 -10.29 -11.50 -7.86
CA PRO A 186 -10.40 -12.91 -7.52
C PRO A 186 -9.26 -13.42 -6.63
N ALA A 187 -8.07 -12.81 -6.70
CA ALA A 187 -6.93 -13.22 -5.89
C ALA A 187 -7.23 -13.18 -4.37
N LEU A 188 -7.83 -12.07 -3.89
CA LEU A 188 -8.25 -11.95 -2.49
C LEU A 188 -9.34 -12.97 -2.12
N ARG A 189 -10.34 -13.15 -2.97
CA ARG A 189 -11.41 -14.13 -2.75
C ARG A 189 -10.85 -15.54 -2.61
N ASN A 190 -9.92 -15.91 -3.48
CA ASN A 190 -9.24 -17.21 -3.45
C ASN A 190 -8.40 -17.38 -2.19
N ALA A 191 -7.66 -16.36 -1.78
CA ALA A 191 -6.82 -16.40 -0.58
C ALA A 191 -7.67 -16.53 0.70
N LEU A 192 -8.74 -15.75 0.83
CA LEU A 192 -9.68 -15.85 1.95
C LEU A 192 -10.41 -17.21 1.99
N ALA A 193 -10.81 -17.73 0.82
CA ALA A 193 -11.47 -19.04 0.74
C ALA A 193 -10.57 -20.19 1.22
N LYS A 194 -9.25 -20.13 0.96
CA LYS A 194 -8.28 -21.10 1.52
C LYS A 194 -8.26 -21.09 3.05
N MET A 195 -8.43 -19.91 3.65
CA MET A 195 -8.57 -19.75 5.11
C MET A 195 -9.96 -20.13 5.64
N GLY A 196 -10.84 -20.68 4.80
CA GLY A 196 -12.22 -20.97 5.16
C GLY A 196 -13.11 -19.74 5.38
N LYS A 197 -12.68 -18.56 4.91
CA LYS A 197 -13.41 -17.30 5.05
C LYS A 197 -14.21 -17.00 3.78
N ASP A 198 -15.50 -16.76 3.96
CA ASP A 198 -16.40 -16.30 2.92
C ASP A 198 -16.49 -14.76 2.98
N VAL A 199 -15.88 -14.09 2.01
CA VAL A 199 -15.80 -12.62 2.00
C VAL A 199 -17.17 -11.95 1.88
N ASP A 200 -18.15 -12.62 1.27
CA ASP A 200 -19.50 -12.05 1.12
C ASP A 200 -20.28 -12.10 2.45
N LYS A 201 -19.74 -12.76 3.48
CA LYS A 201 -20.22 -12.71 4.87
C LYS A 201 -19.42 -11.77 5.76
N ALA A 202 -18.38 -11.13 5.23
CA ALA A 202 -17.60 -10.16 5.99
C ALA A 202 -18.49 -8.99 6.44
N ASN A 203 -18.35 -8.60 7.70
CA ASN A 203 -19.08 -7.47 8.21
C ASN A 203 -18.49 -6.15 7.70
N ARG A 204 -19.23 -5.05 7.87
CA ARG A 204 -18.82 -3.73 7.38
C ARG A 204 -17.44 -3.27 7.90
N GLN A 205 -17.07 -3.62 9.12
CA GLN A 205 -15.76 -3.23 9.69
C GLN A 205 -14.62 -4.05 9.06
N GLU A 206 -14.83 -5.33 8.77
CA GLU A 206 -13.86 -6.15 8.04
C GLU A 206 -13.68 -5.63 6.61
N MET A 207 -14.79 -5.33 5.92
CA MET A 207 -14.77 -4.79 4.56
C MET A 207 -14.03 -3.45 4.44
N ARG A 208 -13.99 -2.64 5.52
CA ARG A 208 -13.21 -1.38 5.59
C ARG A 208 -11.69 -1.58 5.57
N THR A 209 -11.23 -2.81 5.66
CA THR A 209 -9.83 -3.23 5.43
C THR A 209 -9.72 -4.08 4.17
N LEU A 210 -10.65 -5.02 3.94
CA LEU A 210 -10.55 -5.98 2.83
C LEU A 210 -10.59 -5.33 1.44
N VAL A 211 -11.27 -4.19 1.27
CA VAL A 211 -11.22 -3.46 -0.02
C VAL A 211 -9.82 -2.97 -0.37
N CYS A 212 -8.97 -2.69 0.63
CA CYS A 212 -7.56 -2.34 0.45
C CYS A 212 -6.71 -3.58 0.15
N ALA A 213 -7.01 -4.70 0.82
CA ALA A 213 -6.33 -5.99 0.66
C ALA A 213 -6.53 -6.65 -0.71
N GLN A 214 -7.29 -6.02 -1.62
CA GLN A 214 -7.35 -6.42 -3.03
C GLN A 214 -6.03 -6.15 -3.77
N CYS A 215 -5.25 -5.18 -3.28
CA CYS A 215 -4.07 -4.66 -3.97
C CYS A 215 -2.87 -4.48 -3.05
N HIS A 216 -3.07 -4.05 -1.80
CA HIS A 216 -2.02 -3.75 -0.84
C HIS A 216 -1.60 -5.01 -0.05
N VAL A 217 -1.01 -5.94 -0.79
CA VAL A 217 -0.61 -7.28 -0.33
C VAL A 217 0.65 -7.76 -1.03
N GLU A 218 1.33 -8.73 -0.44
CA GLU A 218 2.34 -9.53 -1.13
C GLU A 218 1.67 -10.43 -2.18
N TYR A 219 2.32 -10.59 -3.34
CA TYR A 219 1.82 -11.44 -4.40
C TYR A 219 2.93 -12.00 -5.27
N TYR A 220 2.62 -13.12 -5.94
CA TYR A 220 3.44 -13.67 -7.01
C TYR A 220 2.58 -14.07 -8.21
N PHE A 221 3.27 -14.46 -9.29
CA PHE A 221 2.65 -14.94 -10.52
C PHE A 221 2.73 -16.47 -10.59
N LYS A 222 1.57 -17.13 -10.47
CA LYS A 222 1.48 -18.58 -10.42
C LYS A 222 1.40 -19.19 -11.82
N GLY A 223 2.32 -20.12 -12.10
CA GLY A 223 2.34 -20.95 -13.29
C GLY A 223 2.52 -20.23 -14.60
N ASP A 224 2.40 -20.99 -15.68
CA ASP A 224 2.61 -20.50 -17.05
C ASP A 224 1.66 -19.35 -17.40
N ASN A 225 0.44 -19.38 -16.86
CA ASN A 225 -0.56 -18.33 -17.03
C ASN A 225 -0.33 -17.10 -16.13
N LYS A 226 0.66 -17.10 -15.23
CA LYS A 226 1.01 -15.97 -14.35
C LYS A 226 -0.17 -15.43 -13.54
N VAL A 227 -1.04 -16.30 -13.04
CA VAL A 227 -2.22 -15.90 -12.26
C VAL A 227 -1.76 -15.22 -10.98
N VAL A 228 -2.26 -14.01 -10.72
CA VAL A 228 -1.97 -13.27 -9.47
C VAL A 228 -2.44 -14.10 -8.29
N THR A 229 -1.50 -14.45 -7.42
CA THR A 229 -1.77 -15.29 -6.25
C THR A 229 -1.12 -14.69 -5.03
N TYR A 230 -1.87 -14.62 -3.93
CA TYR A 230 -1.30 -14.25 -2.63
C TYR A 230 -0.72 -15.52 -2.01
N PRO A 231 0.55 -15.51 -1.55
CA PRO A 231 1.21 -16.66 -0.95
C PRO A 231 0.74 -16.92 0.48
N TRP A 232 -0.55 -16.74 0.74
CA TRP A 232 -1.15 -16.97 2.04
C TRP A 232 -1.52 -18.46 2.20
N GLY A 233 -1.27 -18.98 3.39
CA GLY A 233 -1.68 -20.33 3.79
C GLY A 233 -3.13 -20.42 4.27
N GLU A 234 -3.40 -21.38 5.16
CA GLU A 234 -4.76 -21.66 5.65
C GLU A 234 -5.15 -20.78 6.86
N SER A 235 -4.24 -19.95 7.36
CA SER A 235 -4.45 -19.09 8.53
C SER A 235 -3.80 -17.71 8.37
N GLU A 236 -4.24 -16.73 9.17
CA GLU A 236 -3.63 -15.39 9.18
C GLU A 236 -2.15 -15.40 9.63
N GLU A 237 -1.75 -16.38 10.45
CA GLU A 237 -0.36 -16.57 10.86
C GLU A 237 0.53 -16.95 9.67
N GLU A 238 -0.04 -17.64 8.68
CA GLU A 238 0.66 -18.04 7.45
C GLU A 238 0.76 -16.93 6.39
N MET A 239 0.38 -15.69 6.73
CA MET A 239 0.64 -14.52 5.91
C MET A 239 1.98 -13.84 6.25
N LYS A 240 2.63 -14.22 7.36
CA LYS A 240 3.87 -13.57 7.82
C LYS A 240 5.06 -13.96 6.94
N PRO A 241 6.09 -13.10 6.79
CA PRO A 241 7.17 -13.32 5.83
C PRO A 241 7.89 -14.64 6.02
N GLU A 242 8.07 -15.13 7.24
CA GLU A 242 8.71 -16.43 7.46
C GLU A 242 7.89 -17.59 6.89
N GLN A 243 6.57 -17.60 7.10
CA GLN A 243 5.68 -18.62 6.55
C GLN A 243 5.57 -18.50 5.03
N VAL A 244 5.53 -17.28 4.50
CA VAL A 244 5.57 -17.05 3.05
C VAL A 244 6.90 -17.53 2.44
N TYR A 245 8.01 -17.32 3.13
CA TYR A 245 9.31 -17.85 2.72
C TYR A 245 9.31 -19.38 2.69
N GLU A 246 8.79 -20.03 3.73
CA GLU A 246 8.63 -21.49 3.78
C GLU A 246 7.72 -21.99 2.65
N TYR A 247 6.62 -21.29 2.37
CA TYR A 247 5.74 -21.58 1.24
C TYR A 247 6.52 -21.56 -0.09
N TYR A 248 7.31 -20.50 -0.33
CA TYR A 248 8.15 -20.40 -1.53
C TYR A 248 9.29 -21.42 -1.59
N GLN A 249 9.72 -21.99 -0.46
CA GLN A 249 10.76 -23.03 -0.40
C GLN A 249 10.24 -24.46 -0.52
N SER A 250 9.07 -24.74 0.04
CA SER A 250 8.53 -26.10 0.26
C SER A 250 8.25 -26.90 -1.02
N GLY A 251 8.14 -26.23 -2.17
CA GLY A 251 7.71 -26.87 -3.41
C GLY A 251 6.19 -27.02 -3.55
N ASP A 252 5.40 -26.53 -2.59
CA ASP A 252 3.94 -26.34 -2.77
C ASP A 252 3.63 -25.33 -3.89
N TYR A 253 4.66 -24.60 -4.33
CA TYR A 253 4.73 -23.94 -5.63
C TYR A 253 5.20 -24.92 -6.72
N GLU A 254 4.27 -25.52 -7.45
CA GLU A 254 4.55 -26.27 -8.70
C GLU A 254 5.63 -27.37 -8.61
N GLY A 255 5.88 -27.89 -7.41
CA GLY A 255 6.88 -28.92 -7.13
C GLY A 255 8.32 -28.44 -6.97
N ASN A 256 8.60 -27.12 -6.97
CA ASN A 256 9.95 -26.56 -6.87
C ASN A 256 10.03 -25.26 -6.05
N GLN A 257 11.24 -24.85 -5.67
CA GLN A 257 11.49 -23.54 -5.07
C GLN A 257 11.06 -22.41 -6.03
N PHE A 258 10.26 -21.46 -5.55
CA PHE A 258 9.89 -20.27 -6.31
C PHE A 258 11.05 -19.28 -6.41
N VAL A 259 11.27 -18.69 -7.59
CA VAL A 259 12.36 -17.73 -7.83
C VAL A 259 11.86 -16.61 -8.73
N ASP A 260 11.90 -15.37 -8.24
CA ASP A 260 11.57 -14.19 -9.06
C ASP A 260 12.70 -13.84 -10.04
N TRP A 261 13.95 -13.85 -9.55
CA TRP A 261 15.15 -13.67 -10.37
C TRP A 261 16.37 -14.32 -9.71
N VAL A 262 17.45 -14.48 -10.46
CA VAL A 262 18.75 -14.86 -9.92
C VAL A 262 19.62 -13.59 -9.86
N HIS A 263 20.14 -13.28 -8.68
CA HIS A 263 20.96 -12.09 -8.47
C HIS A 263 22.30 -12.24 -9.21
N PRO A 264 22.69 -11.31 -10.10
CA PRO A 264 23.79 -11.53 -11.04
C PRO A 264 25.19 -11.59 -10.39
N GLN A 265 25.39 -10.98 -9.23
CA GLN A 265 26.69 -10.99 -8.54
C GLN A 265 26.87 -12.18 -7.58
N SER A 266 25.88 -12.45 -6.73
CA SER A 266 25.93 -13.52 -5.74
C SER A 266 25.38 -14.86 -6.25
N ASP A 267 24.88 -14.92 -7.48
CA ASP A 267 24.21 -16.08 -8.10
C ASP A 267 23.09 -16.67 -7.22
N THR A 268 22.51 -15.84 -6.35
CA THR A 268 21.50 -16.27 -5.40
C THR A 268 20.12 -16.26 -6.08
N PRO A 269 19.32 -17.34 -5.99
CA PRO A 269 17.92 -17.28 -6.39
C PRO A 269 17.16 -16.41 -5.40
N MET A 270 16.55 -15.32 -5.84
CA MET A 270 15.93 -14.30 -4.98
C MET A 270 14.40 -14.36 -5.00
N LEU A 271 13.82 -13.68 -4.01
CA LEU A 271 12.40 -13.35 -3.91
C LEU A 271 12.26 -11.83 -3.90
N LYS A 272 11.18 -11.31 -4.49
CA LYS A 272 10.78 -9.92 -4.34
C LYS A 272 9.56 -9.87 -3.44
N ALA A 273 9.57 -9.02 -2.42
CA ALA A 273 8.37 -8.68 -1.67
C ALA A 273 7.71 -7.42 -2.27
N GLN A 274 6.38 -7.33 -2.28
CA GLN A 274 5.63 -6.19 -2.78
C GLN A 274 4.58 -5.76 -1.76
N HIS A 275 4.69 -4.51 -1.28
CA HIS A 275 3.69 -3.80 -0.47
C HIS A 275 2.80 -4.71 0.41
N PRO A 276 3.38 -5.48 1.36
CA PRO A 276 2.65 -6.41 2.22
C PRO A 276 1.89 -5.69 3.35
N ASP A 277 1.17 -4.60 3.00
CA ASP A 277 0.59 -3.69 3.99
C ASP A 277 -0.51 -4.38 4.81
N TYR A 278 -1.35 -5.21 4.18
CA TYR A 278 -2.42 -5.94 4.87
C TYR A 278 -1.86 -7.03 5.80
N GLU A 279 -0.88 -7.81 5.32
CA GLU A 279 -0.24 -8.88 6.08
C GLU A 279 0.51 -8.33 7.28
N PHE A 280 1.20 -7.21 7.09
CA PHE A 280 1.93 -6.52 8.15
C PHE A 280 0.98 -5.84 9.15
N PHE A 281 -0.13 -5.26 8.69
CA PHE A 281 -1.15 -4.67 9.56
C PHE A 281 -1.91 -5.72 10.40
N THR A 282 -2.05 -6.95 9.91
CA THR A 282 -2.77 -8.03 10.60
C THR A 282 -2.07 -8.40 11.92
N ASN A 283 -2.84 -8.59 12.99
CA ASN A 283 -2.37 -8.78 14.38
C ASN A 283 -1.60 -7.58 14.98
N SER A 284 -1.64 -6.40 14.35
CA SER A 284 -1.13 -5.18 14.95
C SER A 284 -1.97 -4.70 16.14
N THR A 285 -1.41 -3.81 16.97
CA THR A 285 -2.14 -3.12 18.05
C THR A 285 -3.42 -2.45 17.55
N HIS A 286 -3.41 -1.85 16.36
CA HIS A 286 -4.59 -1.18 15.80
C HIS A 286 -5.63 -2.19 15.30
N GLN A 287 -5.21 -3.17 14.51
CA GLN A 287 -6.12 -4.19 13.96
C GLN A 287 -6.74 -5.03 15.08
N ALA A 288 -5.95 -5.45 16.08
CA ALA A 288 -6.42 -6.21 17.23
C ALA A 288 -7.41 -5.40 18.10
N ALA A 289 -7.35 -4.06 18.05
CA ALA A 289 -8.32 -3.15 18.68
C ALA A 289 -9.56 -2.87 17.80
N GLY A 290 -9.68 -3.51 16.63
CA GLY A 290 -10.80 -3.37 15.71
C GLY A 290 -10.72 -2.18 14.77
N VAL A 291 -9.57 -1.51 14.66
CA VAL A 291 -9.35 -0.41 13.70
C VAL A 291 -9.15 -0.99 12.30
N ALA A 292 -9.73 -0.35 11.29
CA ALA A 292 -9.61 -0.70 9.88
C ALA A 292 -8.74 0.29 9.10
N CYS A 293 -8.26 -0.08 7.91
CA CYS A 293 -7.51 0.81 7.02
C CYS A 293 -8.26 2.13 6.80
N ALA A 294 -9.57 2.03 6.51
CA ALA A 294 -10.42 3.18 6.26
C ALA A 294 -10.70 4.05 7.49
N ASP A 295 -10.32 3.65 8.71
CA ASP A 295 -10.41 4.55 9.88
C ASP A 295 -9.29 5.60 9.85
N CYS A 296 -8.12 5.25 9.33
CA CYS A 296 -6.95 6.12 9.26
C CYS A 296 -6.78 6.80 7.89
N HIS A 297 -7.00 6.06 6.79
CA HIS A 297 -6.72 6.55 5.43
C HIS A 297 -7.94 7.13 4.73
N MET A 298 -9.15 6.85 5.24
CA MET A 298 -10.40 7.38 4.75
C MET A 298 -11.21 7.99 5.90
N PRO A 299 -10.63 8.93 6.67
CA PRO A 299 -11.31 9.46 7.84
C PRO A 299 -12.57 10.21 7.42
N TYR A 300 -13.50 10.34 8.35
CA TYR A 300 -14.63 11.20 8.11
C TYR A 300 -14.21 12.67 8.09
N ILE A 301 -14.60 13.38 7.03
CA ILE A 301 -14.33 14.81 6.85
C ILE A 301 -15.64 15.58 6.70
N LYS A 302 -15.58 16.89 6.93
CA LYS A 302 -16.71 17.80 6.69
C LYS A 302 -16.48 18.50 5.36
N GLN A 303 -17.42 18.36 4.44
CA GLN A 303 -17.41 19.07 3.16
C GLN A 303 -18.69 19.90 3.07
N GLY A 304 -18.56 21.22 3.09
CA GLY A 304 -19.68 22.13 3.34
C GLY A 304 -20.30 21.85 4.70
N ASN A 305 -21.53 21.36 4.73
CA ASN A 305 -22.27 21.00 5.95
C ASN A 305 -22.58 19.49 6.07
N VAL A 306 -22.04 18.66 5.19
CA VAL A 306 -22.21 17.21 5.21
C VAL A 306 -20.94 16.54 5.71
N LYS A 307 -21.11 15.45 6.46
CA LYS A 307 -20.04 14.54 6.84
C LYS A 307 -19.93 13.45 5.77
N ILE A 308 -18.77 13.29 5.17
CA ILE A 308 -18.47 12.25 4.19
C ILE A 308 -17.26 11.42 4.63
N THR A 309 -17.06 10.27 4.00
CA THR A 309 -15.81 9.52 4.11
C THR A 309 -14.83 10.06 3.07
N SER A 310 -13.63 10.49 3.49
CA SER A 310 -12.59 10.93 2.56
C SER A 310 -12.25 9.81 1.57
N HIS A 311 -12.20 10.14 0.29
CA HIS A 311 -11.71 9.28 -0.78
C HIS A 311 -10.35 9.74 -1.33
N ASN A 312 -9.70 10.69 -0.65
CA ASN A 312 -8.30 11.03 -0.87
C ASN A 312 -7.44 10.11 0.01
N GLN A 313 -7.16 8.88 -0.45
CA GLN A 313 -6.26 7.97 0.27
C GLN A 313 -4.81 8.48 0.16
N LYS A 314 -4.28 8.94 1.27
CA LYS A 314 -2.92 9.50 1.39
C LYS A 314 -2.35 9.25 2.77
N SER A 315 -1.13 9.73 3.01
CA SER A 315 -0.51 9.66 4.34
C SER A 315 -1.38 10.37 5.41
N PRO A 316 -1.80 9.66 6.47
CA PRO A 316 -2.56 10.24 7.59
C PRO A 316 -1.81 11.35 8.33
N LEU A 317 -0.48 11.44 8.17
CA LEU A 317 0.34 12.52 8.70
C LEU A 317 -0.03 13.90 8.15
N THR A 318 -0.73 13.95 7.02
CA THR A 318 -1.25 15.18 6.40
C THR A 318 -2.68 15.52 6.86
N SER A 319 -3.33 14.64 7.62
CA SER A 319 -4.72 14.77 8.10
C SER A 319 -4.88 14.17 9.51
N LEU A 320 -3.91 14.42 10.39
CA LEU A 320 -3.79 13.78 11.70
C LEU A 320 -5.01 13.99 12.61
N ASN A 321 -5.66 15.16 12.51
CA ASN A 321 -6.80 15.46 13.36
C ASN A 321 -8.01 14.60 12.97
N GLU A 322 -8.25 14.45 11.67
CA GLU A 322 -9.34 13.66 11.10
C GLU A 322 -9.07 12.15 11.29
N SER A 323 -7.82 11.73 11.09
CA SER A 323 -7.39 10.34 11.11
C SER A 323 -7.18 9.79 12.52
N CYS A 324 -6.62 10.59 13.43
CA CYS A 324 -6.21 10.12 14.76
C CYS A 324 -6.96 10.84 15.90
N GLY A 325 -7.32 12.11 15.70
CA GLY A 325 -7.91 12.98 16.73
C GLY A 325 -9.29 12.55 17.22
N ILE A 326 -9.96 11.64 16.50
CA ILE A 326 -11.24 11.05 16.91
C ILE A 326 -11.06 10.12 18.13
N CYS A 327 -9.97 9.36 18.16
CA CYS A 327 -9.66 8.36 19.19
C CYS A 327 -8.62 8.87 20.20
N HIS A 328 -7.65 9.66 19.76
CA HIS A 328 -6.53 10.15 20.56
C HIS A 328 -6.70 11.63 20.93
N ARG A 329 -6.46 11.97 22.20
CA ARG A 329 -6.70 13.32 22.76
C ARG A 329 -5.42 14.11 23.07
N GLN A 330 -4.26 13.53 22.78
CA GLN A 330 -2.95 14.09 23.11
C GLN A 330 -2.52 15.26 22.20
N GLY A 331 -3.25 15.51 21.10
CA GLY A 331 -2.94 16.56 20.11
C GLY A 331 -2.10 16.05 18.94
N THR A 332 -2.23 16.70 17.79
CA THR A 332 -1.61 16.27 16.52
C THR A 332 -0.09 16.28 16.56
N ASP A 333 0.53 17.24 17.25
CA ASP A 333 2.00 17.32 17.35
C ASP A 333 2.58 16.12 18.11
N TYR A 334 1.95 15.75 19.23
CA TYR A 334 2.33 14.56 19.97
C TYR A 334 2.20 13.30 19.10
N LEU A 335 1.05 13.15 18.43
CA LEU A 335 0.80 11.97 17.59
C LEU A 335 1.80 11.87 16.44
N LYS A 336 2.09 12.99 15.77
CA LYS A 336 3.13 13.06 14.73
C LYS A 336 4.50 12.63 15.26
N GLN A 337 4.89 13.12 16.44
CA GLN A 337 6.15 12.73 17.08
C GLN A 337 6.19 11.25 17.44
N ARG A 338 5.07 10.65 17.85
CA ARG A 338 5.01 9.20 18.13
C ARG A 338 5.14 8.38 16.85
N VAL A 339 4.47 8.77 15.77
CA VAL A 339 4.62 8.12 14.45
C VAL A 339 6.07 8.21 14.00
N TYR A 340 6.67 9.40 13.98
CA TYR A 340 8.07 9.56 13.59
C TYR A 340 9.04 8.83 14.50
N HIS A 341 8.81 8.74 15.80
CA HIS A 341 9.67 7.95 16.67
C HIS A 341 9.68 6.46 16.29
N ILE A 342 8.52 5.91 15.94
CA ILE A 342 8.40 4.51 15.49
C ILE A 342 9.09 4.32 14.13
N GLN A 343 8.82 5.22 13.18
CA GLN A 343 9.38 5.16 11.83
C GLN A 343 10.91 5.33 11.87
N ASP A 344 11.43 6.25 12.69
CA ASP A 344 12.88 6.46 12.86
C ASP A 344 13.57 5.19 13.35
N ASN A 345 12.99 4.49 14.33
CA ASN A 345 13.57 3.27 14.87
C ASN A 345 13.60 2.14 13.82
N ASN A 346 12.49 1.95 13.08
CA ASN A 346 12.41 0.95 12.01
C ASN A 346 13.36 1.28 10.86
N TYR A 347 13.33 2.52 10.38
CA TYR A 347 14.19 2.99 9.29
C TYR A 347 15.68 2.85 9.63
N ASN A 348 16.11 3.27 10.82
CA ASN A 348 17.52 3.19 11.21
C ASN A 348 18.02 1.73 11.20
N LEU A 349 17.20 0.78 11.64
CA LEU A 349 17.56 -0.63 11.60
C LEU A 349 17.49 -1.18 10.16
N LEU A 350 16.51 -0.74 9.36
CA LEU A 350 16.35 -1.14 7.96
C LEU A 350 17.56 -0.77 7.11
N LYS A 351 18.17 0.40 7.37
CA LYS A 351 19.44 0.80 6.76
C LYS A 351 20.59 -0.14 7.11
N VAL A 352 20.72 -0.50 8.39
CA VAL A 352 21.75 -1.47 8.82
C VAL A 352 21.53 -2.81 8.12
N ALA A 353 20.29 -3.28 8.04
CA ALA A 353 19.95 -4.49 7.29
C ALA A 353 20.33 -4.38 5.80
N ALA A 354 20.04 -3.25 5.14
CA ALA A 354 20.44 -3.03 3.74
C ALA A 354 21.97 -3.15 3.57
N ASP A 355 22.75 -2.45 4.40
CA ASP A 355 24.22 -2.48 4.36
C ASP A 355 24.77 -3.90 4.57
N ARG A 356 24.18 -4.68 5.49
CA ARG A 356 24.59 -6.07 5.72
C ARG A 356 24.22 -6.97 4.56
N ASN A 357 23.06 -6.80 3.93
CA ASN A 357 22.67 -7.56 2.75
C ASN A 357 23.59 -7.27 1.56
N VAL A 358 23.96 -6.02 1.33
CA VAL A 358 24.95 -5.65 0.30
C VAL A 358 26.30 -6.29 0.57
N GLU A 359 26.77 -6.30 1.83
CA GLU A 359 28.01 -7.00 2.18
C GLU A 359 27.91 -8.51 1.96
N ALA A 360 26.76 -9.13 2.26
CA ALA A 360 26.52 -10.55 1.97
C ALA A 360 26.65 -10.85 0.47
N VAL A 361 26.06 -10.02 -0.41
CA VAL A 361 26.22 -10.13 -1.87
C VAL A 361 27.69 -10.12 -2.26
N ILE A 362 28.46 -9.15 -1.75
CA ILE A 362 29.88 -8.97 -2.07
C ILE A 362 30.73 -10.15 -1.58
N GLU A 363 30.47 -10.66 -0.38
CA GLU A 363 31.26 -11.76 0.17
C GLU A 363 30.95 -13.10 -0.52
N ILE A 364 29.72 -13.31 -0.98
CA ILE A 364 29.34 -14.45 -1.82
C ILE A 364 30.01 -14.35 -3.19
N GLU A 365 29.96 -13.19 -3.85
CA GLU A 365 30.63 -12.93 -5.14
C GLU A 365 32.12 -13.29 -5.06
N LYS A 366 32.83 -12.77 -4.04
CA LYS A 366 34.25 -13.11 -3.80
C LYS A 366 34.50 -14.60 -3.61
N SER A 367 33.52 -15.33 -3.08
CA SER A 367 33.62 -16.78 -2.82
C SER A 367 33.42 -17.57 -4.11
N LEU A 368 32.46 -17.17 -4.94
CA LEU A 368 32.25 -17.73 -6.28
C LEU A 368 33.49 -17.54 -7.17
N GLU A 369 34.19 -16.40 -7.05
CA GLU A 369 35.40 -16.11 -7.83
C GLU A 369 36.67 -16.80 -7.31
N ARG A 370 36.65 -17.40 -6.11
CA ARG A 370 37.83 -17.98 -5.47
C ARG A 370 38.03 -19.44 -5.90
N PRO A 371 39.14 -19.79 -6.58
CA PRO A 371 39.43 -21.18 -6.91
C PRO A 371 39.57 -22.05 -5.65
N GLY A 372 38.83 -23.16 -5.62
CA GLY A 372 38.85 -24.12 -4.51
C GLY A 372 38.09 -23.67 -3.26
N ALA A 373 37.24 -22.65 -3.37
CA ALA A 373 36.26 -22.36 -2.32
C ALA A 373 35.25 -23.52 -2.19
N ASP A 374 34.73 -23.71 -0.98
CA ASP A 374 33.77 -24.77 -0.69
C ASP A 374 32.39 -24.43 -1.28
N GLU A 375 31.96 -25.20 -2.28
CA GLU A 375 30.70 -24.97 -3.00
C GLU A 375 29.46 -25.17 -2.14
N ASP A 376 29.51 -26.05 -1.13
CA ASP A 376 28.36 -26.31 -0.25
C ASP A 376 28.17 -25.14 0.73
N LEU A 377 29.27 -24.59 1.27
CA LEU A 377 29.22 -23.37 2.07
C LEU A 377 28.78 -22.15 1.25
N ILE A 378 29.15 -22.06 -0.03
CA ILE A 378 28.64 -20.98 -0.90
C ILE A 378 27.12 -21.09 -1.05
N LYS A 379 26.58 -22.29 -1.32
CA LYS A 379 25.12 -22.50 -1.43
C LYS A 379 24.39 -22.19 -0.12
N GLU A 380 24.98 -22.54 1.02
CA GLU A 380 24.43 -22.18 2.33
C GLU A 380 24.43 -20.66 2.53
N ALA A 381 25.53 -19.97 2.18
CA ALA A 381 25.60 -18.51 2.24
C ALA A 381 24.56 -17.83 1.34
N GLN A 382 24.34 -18.36 0.13
CA GLN A 382 23.28 -17.90 -0.79
C GLN A 382 21.89 -18.06 -0.17
N GLN A 383 21.60 -19.17 0.52
CA GLN A 383 20.31 -19.32 1.19
C GLN A 383 20.11 -18.35 2.35
N TYR A 384 21.14 -18.10 3.16
CA TYR A 384 21.07 -17.06 4.18
C TYR A 384 20.89 -15.66 3.57
N HIS A 385 21.56 -15.36 2.46
CA HIS A 385 21.37 -14.11 1.73
C HIS A 385 19.92 -13.96 1.23
N ARG A 386 19.36 -15.02 0.64
CA ARG A 386 17.96 -15.04 0.20
C ARG A 386 16.99 -14.76 1.36
N GLN A 387 17.19 -15.37 2.53
CA GLN A 387 16.38 -15.12 3.73
C GLN A 387 16.53 -13.70 4.26
N ALA A 388 17.78 -13.23 4.31
CA ALA A 388 18.11 -11.91 4.79
C ALA A 388 17.43 -10.83 3.96
N GLN A 389 17.56 -10.92 2.62
CA GLN A 389 16.99 -9.94 1.73
C GLN A 389 15.48 -10.03 1.71
N TRP A 390 14.89 -11.22 1.77
CA TRP A 390 13.43 -11.39 1.85
C TRP A 390 12.82 -10.61 3.03
N LEU A 391 13.38 -10.75 4.23
CA LEU A 391 12.90 -10.04 5.42
C LEU A 391 13.15 -8.53 5.37
N TRP A 392 14.28 -8.11 4.78
CA TRP A 392 14.55 -6.69 4.55
C TRP A 392 13.57 -6.10 3.54
N ASP A 393 13.33 -6.79 2.43
CA ASP A 393 12.48 -6.34 1.34
C ASP A 393 11.02 -6.27 1.78
N TRP A 394 10.55 -7.22 2.61
CA TRP A 394 9.22 -7.17 3.22
C TRP A 394 8.98 -5.85 3.95
N MET A 395 9.95 -5.41 4.77
CA MET A 395 9.86 -4.15 5.51
C MET A 395 10.15 -2.91 4.67
N SER A 396 10.95 -3.04 3.61
CA SER A 396 11.27 -1.97 2.66
C SER A 396 10.11 -1.68 1.70
N ALA A 397 9.34 -2.71 1.35
CA ALA A 397 8.21 -2.63 0.44
C ALA A 397 6.91 -2.21 1.14
N GLU A 398 6.79 -2.39 2.45
CA GLU A 398 5.66 -1.94 3.27
C GLU A 398 5.68 -0.41 3.47
N ASN A 399 4.52 0.24 3.30
CA ASN A 399 4.48 1.69 3.08
C ASN A 399 4.37 2.53 4.38
N SER A 400 4.22 1.90 5.56
CA SER A 400 4.07 2.62 6.83
C SER A 400 5.39 2.93 7.52
N MET A 401 6.50 2.38 7.03
CA MET A 401 7.81 2.39 7.69
C MET A 401 7.69 1.87 9.14
N GLY A 402 7.01 0.74 9.29
CA GLY A 402 6.83 0.05 10.57
C GLY A 402 5.71 0.60 11.46
N PHE A 403 5.01 1.68 11.11
CA PHE A 403 3.94 2.21 11.96
C PHE A 403 2.75 1.24 12.12
N HIS A 404 2.42 0.48 11.07
CA HIS A 404 1.31 -0.48 11.13
C HIS A 404 1.54 -1.56 12.19
N ASN A 405 2.75 -2.14 12.27
CA ASN A 405 3.10 -3.12 13.31
C ASN A 405 4.55 -2.95 13.83
N PRO A 406 4.78 -2.02 14.78
CA PRO A 406 6.12 -1.52 15.11
C PRO A 406 7.10 -2.57 15.63
N GLU A 407 6.65 -3.45 16.51
CA GLU A 407 7.51 -4.43 17.19
C GLU A 407 7.82 -5.61 16.26
N GLU A 408 6.83 -6.04 15.48
CA GLU A 408 6.99 -7.07 14.47
C GLU A 408 7.93 -6.60 13.35
N GLY A 409 7.81 -5.34 12.92
CA GLY A 409 8.74 -4.76 11.95
C GLY A 409 10.20 -4.77 12.41
N LEU A 410 10.47 -4.33 13.65
CA LEU A 410 11.80 -4.42 14.24
C LEU A 410 12.30 -5.87 14.36
N ASN A 411 11.40 -6.82 14.62
CA ASN A 411 11.74 -8.24 14.66
C ASN A 411 12.22 -8.76 13.29
N TYR A 412 11.50 -8.44 12.22
CA TYR A 412 11.88 -8.84 10.86
C TYR A 412 13.21 -8.25 10.42
N VAL A 413 13.41 -6.95 10.64
CA VAL A 413 14.68 -6.31 10.30
C VAL A 413 15.84 -6.88 11.14
N GLY A 414 15.61 -7.15 12.43
CA GLY A 414 16.60 -7.80 13.28
C GLY A 414 17.01 -9.20 12.78
N LYS A 415 16.04 -10.01 12.35
CA LYS A 415 16.29 -11.32 11.72
C LYS A 415 17.02 -11.18 10.38
N SER A 416 16.66 -10.20 9.57
CA SER A 416 17.38 -9.90 8.31
C SER A 416 18.86 -9.65 8.55
N ILE A 417 19.19 -8.83 9.55
CA ILE A 417 20.58 -8.54 9.95
C ILE A 417 21.31 -9.82 10.39
N ASP A 418 20.69 -10.66 11.21
CA ASP A 418 21.27 -11.93 11.66
C ASP A 418 21.55 -12.88 10.48
N TYR A 419 20.58 -13.06 9.57
CA TYR A 419 20.77 -13.87 8.37
C TYR A 419 21.85 -13.30 7.45
N ALA A 420 21.92 -11.98 7.27
CA ALA A 420 22.98 -11.37 6.48
C ALA A 420 24.37 -11.62 7.11
N HIS A 421 24.48 -11.56 8.44
CA HIS A 421 25.73 -11.93 9.14
C HIS A 421 26.09 -13.40 8.96
N LYS A 422 25.11 -14.32 9.00
CA LYS A 422 25.34 -15.74 8.70
C LYS A 422 25.84 -15.91 7.26
N ALA A 423 25.20 -15.27 6.28
CA ALA A 423 25.62 -15.31 4.89
C ALA A 423 27.07 -14.84 4.70
N ILE A 424 27.42 -13.68 5.27
CA ILE A 424 28.78 -13.11 5.24
C ILE A 424 29.79 -14.10 5.82
N ARG A 425 29.49 -14.60 7.02
CA ARG A 425 30.38 -15.51 7.75
C ARG A 425 30.60 -16.81 6.98
N THR A 426 29.52 -17.43 6.52
CA THR A 426 29.57 -18.70 5.76
C THR A 426 30.33 -18.52 4.45
N ALA A 427 30.15 -17.39 3.73
CA ALA A 427 30.93 -17.08 2.54
C ALA A 427 32.43 -16.87 2.84
N GLN A 428 32.78 -16.29 4.01
CA GLN A 428 34.17 -16.19 4.45
C GLN A 428 34.78 -17.54 4.83
N GLU A 429 34.01 -18.41 5.50
CA GLU A 429 34.37 -19.80 5.81
C GLU A 429 34.62 -20.61 4.53
N ALA A 430 33.79 -20.44 3.50
CA ALA A 430 33.96 -21.10 2.19
C ALA A 430 35.33 -20.82 1.55
N ARG A 431 35.93 -19.67 1.86
CA ARG A 431 37.26 -19.26 1.37
C ARG A 431 38.40 -19.54 2.36
N GLY A 432 38.11 -20.16 3.50
CA GLY A 432 39.08 -20.49 4.55
C GLY A 432 39.56 -19.28 5.37
N LEU A 433 38.76 -18.21 5.46
CA LEU A 433 39.11 -17.00 6.23
C LEU A 433 38.76 -17.09 7.72
N LEU A 434 37.93 -18.07 8.10
CA LEU A 434 37.50 -18.34 9.46
C LEU A 434 37.74 -19.83 9.73
N GLN A 435 38.35 -20.15 10.88
CA GLN A 435 38.58 -21.52 11.37
C GLN A 435 37.66 -21.83 12.53
#